data_AF-A0A1G8QZD8-F1
#
_entry.id   AF-A0A1G8QZD8-F1
#
_cell.length_a   1.000
_cell.length_b   1.000
_cell.length_c   1.000
_cell.angle_alpha   90.00
_cell.angle_beta   90.00
_cell.angle_gamma   90.00
#
_symmetry.space_group_name_H-M   'P 1'
#
loop_
_entity.id
_entity.type
_entity.pdbx_description
1 polymer ?
#
loop_
_entity_poly.entity_id
_entity_poly.type
_entity_poly.pdbx_seq_one_letter_code
_entity_poly.pdbx_strand_id
1 'polypeptide(L)' 'MAFAPVTGWITRLAHAHRLERLDIEPRKIARIGLVAIVGVGYIPCDTEAANLFFQLVSSRYEKSSIIPTSKSAVREVE' A
#
# COMPACT_ATOMS: atom_id res chain seq x y z
N MET A 1 8.75 12.55 0.35
CA MET A 1 7.37 12.09 0.04
C MET A 1 7.47 11.02 -1.05
N ALA A 2 6.63 9.99 -1.02
CA ALA A 2 6.57 8.96 -2.06
C ALA A 2 5.12 8.69 -2.50
N PHE A 3 4.95 8.39 -3.78
CA PHE A 3 3.65 8.20 -4.41
C PHE A 3 3.73 6.98 -5.33
N ALA A 4 2.74 6.09 -5.22
CA ALA A 4 2.54 5.00 -6.18
C ALA A 4 1.09 4.49 -6.13
N PRO A 5 0.61 3.86 -7.22
CA PRO A 5 -0.63 3.10 -7.17
C PRO A 5 -0.50 1.93 -6.17
N VAL A 6 -1.63 1.45 -5.66
CA VAL A 6 -1.68 0.34 -4.70
C VAL A 6 -0.96 -0.90 -5.24
N THR A 7 -1.13 -1.19 -6.52
CA THR A 7 -0.43 -2.27 -7.23
C THR A 7 1.08 -2.09 -7.28
N GLY A 8 1.57 -0.84 -7.37
CA GLY A 8 3.00 -0.54 -7.33
C GLY A 8 3.61 -0.84 -5.96
N TRP A 9 2.90 -0.48 -4.88
CA TRP A 9 3.31 -0.81 -3.51
C TRP A 9 3.30 -2.33 -3.27
N ILE A 10 2.23 -3.01 -3.70
CA ILE A 10 2.12 -4.48 -3.61
C ILE A 10 3.25 -5.14 -4.40
N THR A 11 3.54 -4.70 -5.64
CA THR A 11 4.61 -5.26 -6.47
C THR A 11 5.97 -5.14 -5.80
N ARG A 12 6.27 -3.98 -5.19
CA ARG A 12 7.50 -3.75 -4.45
C ARG A 12 7.62 -4.68 -3.23
N LEU A 13 6.54 -4.84 -2.47
CA LEU A 13 6.51 -5.70 -1.29
C LEU A 13 6.55 -7.19 -1.66
N ALA A 14 5.88 -7.61 -2.74
CA ALA A 14 5.95 -8.97 -3.26
C ALA A 14 7.36 -9.32 -3.75
N HIS A 15 8.04 -8.37 -4.39
CA HIS A 15 9.46 -8.54 -4.76
C HIS A 15 10.35 -8.68 -3.52
N ALA A 16 10.13 -7.86 -2.47
CA ALA A 16 10.85 -8.01 -1.22
C ALA A 16 10.54 -9.33 -0.49
N HIS A 17 9.30 -9.80 -0.58
CA HIS A 17 8.86 -11.09 -0.03
C HIS A 17 9.59 -12.26 -0.70
N ARG A 18 9.67 -12.27 -2.03
CA ARG A 18 10.44 -13.27 -2.79
C ARG A 18 11.94 -13.26 -2.49
N LEU A 19 12.46 -12.13 -2.01
CA LEU A 19 13.86 -11.98 -1.61
C LEU A 19 14.07 -12.19 -0.10
N GLU A 20 13.06 -12.64 0.65
CA GLU A 20 13.10 -12.84 2.11
C GLU A 20 13.46 -11.57 2.90
N ARG A 21 13.05 -10.40 2.40
CA ARG A 21 13.34 -9.08 2.99
C ARG A 21 12.09 -8.30 3.37
N LEU A 22 10.99 -9.02 3.56
CA LEU A 22 9.68 -8.43 3.86
C LEU A 22 9.65 -7.78 5.27
N ASP A 23 10.53 -8.15 6.18
CA ASP A 23 10.69 -7.53 7.48
C ASP A 23 11.36 -6.13 7.41
N ILE A 24 12.18 -5.90 6.38
CA ILE A 24 12.94 -4.66 6.17
C ILE A 24 12.17 -3.66 5.32
N GLU A 25 11.55 -4.12 4.23
CA GLU A 25 11.04 -3.22 3.19
C GLU A 25 9.86 -2.32 3.65
N PRO A 26 8.84 -2.82 4.38
CA PRO A 26 7.80 -1.98 4.99
C PRO A 26 8.38 -0.95 5.96
N ARG A 27 9.41 -1.31 6.75
CA ARG A 27 10.05 -0.38 7.70
C ARG A 27 10.75 0.77 6.97
N LYS A 28 11.38 0.51 5.82
CA LYS A 28 11.94 1.58 4.97
C LYS A 28 10.85 2.50 4.45
N ILE A 29 9.74 1.94 3.98
CA ILE A 29 8.60 2.73 3.50
C ILE A 29 8.01 3.55 4.65
N ALA A 30 7.89 2.99 5.86
CA ALA A 30 7.38 3.66 7.06
C ALA A 30 8.20 4.90 7.48
N ARG A 31 9.51 4.94 7.17
CA ARG A 31 10.37 6.11 7.45
C ARG A 31 10.11 7.29 6.51
N ILE A 32 9.41 7.09 5.40
CA ILE A 32 9.04 8.18 4.49
C ILE A 32 7.95 9.01 5.19
N GLY A 33 8.19 10.29 5.42
CA GLY A 33 7.26 11.16 6.17
C GLY A 33 5.84 11.24 5.60
N LEU A 34 5.68 11.07 4.28
CA LEU A 34 4.38 10.99 3.61
C LEU A 34 4.41 9.95 2.48
N VAL A 35 3.48 9.00 2.56
CA VAL A 35 3.23 7.98 1.53
C VAL A 35 1.79 8.13 1.03
N ALA A 36 1.65 8.37 -0.27
CA ALA A 36 0.38 8.42 -0.97
C ALA A 36 0.13 7.09 -1.71
N ILE A 37 -1.03 6.48 -1.44
CA ILE A 37 -1.45 5.20 -2.03
C ILE A 37 -2.67 5.47 -2.91
N VAL A 38 -2.54 5.23 -4.22
CA VAL A 38 -3.59 5.54 -5.19
C VAL A 38 -4.31 4.30 -5.71
N GLY A 39 -5.62 4.40 -5.90
CA GLY A 39 -6.41 3.35 -6.54
C GLY A 39 -6.62 2.14 -5.65
N VAL A 40 -6.79 2.34 -4.33
CA VAL A 40 -7.04 1.27 -3.35
C VAL A 40 -8.25 0.39 -3.74
N GLY A 41 -9.21 0.92 -4.51
CA GLY A 41 -10.33 0.13 -5.07
C GLY A 41 -9.94 -0.93 -6.11
N TYR A 42 -8.67 -1.00 -6.52
CA TYR A 42 -8.13 -1.99 -7.46
C TYR A 42 -7.08 -2.91 -6.83
N ILE A 43 -7.14 -3.13 -5.52
CA ILE A 43 -6.32 -4.18 -4.90
C ILE A 43 -6.68 -5.51 -5.58
N PRO A 44 -5.70 -6.26 -6.13
CA PRO A 44 -5.98 -7.56 -6.71
C PRO A 44 -6.61 -8.47 -5.64
N CYS A 45 -7.65 -9.22 -6.00
CA CYS A 45 -8.38 -10.12 -5.07
C CYS A 45 -7.59 -11.38 -4.70
N ASP A 46 -6.26 -11.28 -4.55
CA ASP A 46 -5.42 -12.36 -4.06
C ASP A 46 -5.02 -12.12 -2.60
N THR A 47 -4.96 -13.20 -1.82
CA THR A 47 -4.70 -13.15 -0.38
C THR A 47 -3.31 -12.59 -0.06
N GLU A 48 -2.32 -12.81 -0.93
CA GLU A 48 -0.96 -12.31 -0.72
C GLU A 48 -0.92 -10.78 -0.85
N ALA A 49 -1.50 -10.22 -1.90
CA ALA A 49 -1.61 -8.77 -2.11
C ALA A 49 -2.36 -8.08 -0.97
N ALA A 50 -3.45 -8.68 -0.49
CA ALA A 50 -4.20 -8.17 0.67
C ALA A 50 -3.33 -8.17 1.94
N ASN A 51 -2.58 -9.24 2.19
CA ASN A 51 -1.68 -9.35 3.33
C ASN A 51 -0.51 -8.34 3.25
N LEU A 52 0.12 -8.19 2.08
CA LEU A 52 1.20 -7.22 1.88
C LEU A 52 0.70 -5.78 2.05
N PHE A 53 -0.50 -5.48 1.56
CA PHE A 53 -1.14 -4.19 1.76
C PHE A 53 -1.43 -3.93 3.26
N PHE A 54 -1.98 -4.92 3.97
CA PHE A 54 -2.21 -4.81 5.41
C PHE A 54 -0.90 -4.55 6.16
N GLN A 55 0.16 -5.29 5.88
CA GLN A 55 1.48 -5.08 6.49
C GLN A 55 2.03 -3.66 6.25
N LEU A 56 1.87 -3.12 5.04
CA LEU A 56 2.25 -1.75 4.74
C LEU A 56 1.49 -0.75 5.61
N VAL A 57 0.16 -0.88 5.67
CA VAL A 57 -0.70 0.02 6.46
C VAL A 57 -0.38 -0.11 7.95
N SER A 58 -0.29 -1.33 8.48
CA SER A 58 0.05 -1.60 9.89
C SER A 58 1.43 -1.08 10.27
N SER A 59 2.41 -1.10 9.36
CA SER A 59 3.76 -0.57 9.65
C SER A 59 3.78 0.94 9.91
N ARG A 60 2.75 1.66 9.43
CA ARG A 60 2.61 3.11 9.52
C ARG A 60 1.52 3.54 10.49
N TYR A 61 0.60 2.64 10.86
CA TYR A 61 -0.42 2.87 11.87
C TYR A 61 0.23 3.44 13.15
N GLU A 62 -0.29 4.57 13.64
CA GLU A 62 0.24 5.37 14.77
C GLU A 62 1.65 5.98 14.61
N LYS A 63 2.45 5.53 13.64
CA LYS A 63 3.85 5.96 13.46
C LYS A 63 4.05 7.04 12.40
N SER A 64 3.23 7.06 11.35
CA SER A 64 3.41 7.98 10.22
C SER A 64 2.15 8.09 9.35
N SER A 65 1.96 9.21 8.66
CA SER A 65 0.73 9.47 7.89
C SER A 65 0.63 8.62 6.61
N ILE A 66 -0.57 8.14 6.27
CA ILE A 66 -0.90 7.55 4.96
C ILE A 66 -2.06 8.35 4.37
N ILE A 67 -1.97 8.67 3.08
CA ILE A 67 -3.11 9.22 2.32
C ILE A 67 -3.55 8.15 1.31
N PRO A 68 -4.64 7.41 1.59
CA PRO A 68 -5.27 6.55 0.61
C PRO A 68 -6.19 7.40 -0.29
N THR A 69 -6.16 7.14 -1.60
CA THR A 69 -7.18 7.67 -2.53
C THR A 69 -7.80 6.51 -3.30
N SER A 70 -9.14 6.48 -3.32
CA SER A 70 -9.94 5.60 -4.15
C SER A 70 -10.38 6.35 -5.40
N LYS A 71 -10.26 5.71 -6.57
CA LYS A 71 -11.00 6.14 -7.75
C LYS A 71 -12.37 5.48 -7.69
N SER A 72 -13.25 6.00 -6.84
CA SER A 72 -14.68 5.75 -7.02
C SER A 72 -15.18 6.85 -7.94
N ALA A 73 -15.55 6.53 -9.18
CA ALA A 73 -16.55 7.38 -9.83
C ALA A 73 -17.76 7.34 -8.89
N VAL A 74 -18.11 8.48 -8.29
CA VAL A 74 -19.39 8.61 -7.60
C VAL A 74 -20.43 8.28 -8.66
N ARG A 75 -21.06 7.11 -8.57
CA ARG A 75 -22.26 6.85 -9.36
C ARG A 75 -23.32 7.73 -8.72
N GLU A 76 -23.65 8.85 -9.37
CA GLU A 76 -24.91 9.51 -9.14
C GLU A 76 -26.02 8.48 -9.39
N VAL A 77 -26.85 8.30 -8.38
CA VAL A 77 -28.05 7.47 -8.46
C VAL A 77 -29.12 8.45 -8.95
N GLU A 78 -29.51 8.35 -10.22
CA GLU A 78 -30.75 8.94 -10.73
C GLU A 78 -31.96 8.11 -10.28
#